data_AF-A0A5E4JPQ6-F1
#
_entry.id   AF-A0A5E4JPQ6-F1
#
_cell.length_a   1.000
_cell.length_b   1.000
_cell.length_c   1.000
_cell.angle_alpha   90.00
_cell.angle_beta   90.00
_cell.angle_gamma   90.00
#
_symmetry.space_group_name_H-M   'P 1'
#
loop_
_entity.id
_entity.type
_entity.pdbx_description
1 polymer ?
#
loop_
_entity_poly.entity_id
_entity_poly.type
_entity_poly.pdbx_seq_one_letter_code
_entity_poly.pdbx_strand_id
1 'polypeptide(L)'
;MNKLRLIPKSKRSQLNIQEMAFMLVAVVLFFGLVILFVMVVVYKSMYSQMNVINQQKTLTSLINLADSPEFRCVTTKSNCIDGDKVISLMNHTVYSNFWSFSSLSIIKLSAFSKNESEMVKCNFANYPDCDLIVIYDKKVKNERAISSYVAFCRKEYEKIDTYSGYTYDKCEIAKLVAGTELKNPTGSAPAS
;
A
#
# COMPACT_ATOMS: atom_id res chain seq x y z
N MET A 1 63.61 54.55 33.33
CA MET A 1 62.26 53.96 33.26
C MET A 1 61.62 54.36 31.94
N ASN A 2 61.60 53.46 30.96
CA ASN A 2 61.12 53.77 29.60
C ASN A 2 59.61 53.63 29.51
N LYS A 3 58.94 54.74 29.16
CA LYS A 3 57.49 54.84 29.02
C LYS A 3 57.11 54.44 27.59
N LEU A 4 56.67 53.19 27.39
CA LEU A 4 56.16 52.70 26.11
C LEU A 4 54.84 53.41 25.79
N ARG A 5 54.83 54.30 24.79
CA ARG A 5 53.61 54.91 24.23
C ARG A 5 53.01 53.96 23.18
N LEU A 6 51.86 53.37 23.49
CA LEU A 6 51.00 52.71 22.51
C LEU A 6 50.28 53.78 21.68
N ILE A 7 50.54 53.80 20.37
CA ILE A 7 49.88 54.67 19.40
C ILE A 7 48.51 54.05 19.06
N PRO A 8 47.37 54.73 19.30
CA PRO A 8 46.07 54.22 18.88
C PRO A 8 45.94 54.34 17.35
N LYS A 9 45.98 53.19 16.66
CA LYS A 9 45.69 53.10 15.21
C LYS A 9 44.24 53.54 14.95
N SER A 10 44.06 54.40 13.94
CA SER A 10 42.79 55.02 13.58
C SER A 10 41.71 53.98 13.18
N LYS A 11 40.54 54.05 13.83
CA LYS A 11 39.44 53.08 13.73
C LYS A 11 38.49 53.26 12.52
N ARG A 12 38.68 54.29 11.69
CA ARG A 12 37.71 54.64 10.62
C ARG A 12 37.75 53.71 9.40
N SER A 13 38.89 53.10 9.09
CA SER A 13 39.03 52.24 7.89
C SER A 13 38.48 50.82 8.09
N GLN A 14 38.30 50.36 9.34
CA GLN A 14 37.82 49.00 9.64
C GLN A 14 36.30 48.86 9.54
N LEU A 15 35.54 49.95 9.69
CA LEU A 15 34.09 49.96 9.57
C LEU A 15 33.62 49.63 8.13
N ASN A 16 34.32 50.13 7.12
CA ASN A 16 33.96 49.88 5.71
C ASN A 16 34.17 48.42 5.29
N ILE A 17 35.09 47.70 5.94
CA ILE A 17 35.35 46.28 5.65
C ILE A 17 34.28 45.39 6.29
N GLN A 18 33.76 45.76 7.47
CA GLN A 18 32.66 45.03 8.11
C GLN A 18 31.34 45.19 7.36
N GLU A 19 31.10 46.33 6.71
CA GLU A 19 29.86 46.61 5.97
C GLU A 19 29.72 45.71 4.73
N MET A 20 30.81 45.49 3.98
CA MET A 20 30.84 44.59 2.83
C MET A 20 30.72 43.11 3.23
N ALA A 21 31.30 42.73 4.38
CA ALA A 21 31.19 41.37 4.90
C ALA A 21 29.75 41.04 5.35
N PHE A 22 29.06 42.01 5.96
CA PHE A 22 27.66 41.85 6.38
C PHE A 22 26.72 41.62 5.19
N MET A 23 26.94 42.36 4.09
CA MET A 23 26.21 42.14 2.84
C MET A 23 26.40 40.72 2.30
N LEU A 24 27.64 40.21 2.28
CA LEU A 24 27.93 38.86 1.77
C LEU A 24 27.28 37.77 2.64
N VAL A 25 27.31 37.92 3.96
CA VAL A 25 26.65 36.98 4.90
C VAL A 25 25.14 36.96 4.67
N ALA A 26 24.51 38.12 4.46
CA ALA A 26 23.08 38.21 4.18
C ALA A 26 22.69 37.49 2.88
N VAL A 27 23.49 37.63 1.82
CA VAL A 27 23.25 36.94 0.53
C VAL A 27 23.37 35.42 0.69
N VAL A 28 24.40 34.92 1.40
CA VAL A 28 24.56 33.49 1.64
C VAL A 28 23.41 32.91 2.46
N LEU A 29 22.96 33.62 3.50
CA LEU A 29 21.80 33.22 4.30
C LEU A 29 20.51 33.20 3.48
N PHE A 30 20.31 34.20 2.61
CA PHE A 30 19.16 34.26 1.73
C PHE A 30 19.10 33.04 0.80
N PHE A 31 20.19 32.72 0.12
CA PHE A 31 20.24 31.53 -0.74
C PHE A 31 20.11 30.23 0.06
N GLY A 32 20.70 30.15 1.26
CA GLY A 32 20.54 29.00 2.14
C GLY A 32 19.06 28.72 2.49
N LEU A 33 18.29 29.76 2.79
CA LEU A 33 16.86 29.63 3.08
C LEU A 33 16.05 29.23 1.84
N VAL A 34 16.37 29.81 0.67
CA VAL A 34 15.71 29.45 -0.60
C VAL A 34 15.95 27.98 -0.94
N ILE A 35 17.19 27.50 -0.81
CA ILE A 35 17.54 26.09 -1.07
C ILE A 35 16.78 25.16 -0.12
N LEU A 36 16.76 25.48 1.18
CA LEU A 36 16.06 24.68 2.19
C LEU A 36 14.56 24.63 1.91
N PHE A 37 13.97 25.77 1.53
CA PHE A 37 12.55 25.85 1.16
C PHE A 37 12.23 24.95 -0.06
N VAL A 38 13.01 25.04 -1.14
CA VAL A 38 12.83 24.20 -2.34
C VAL A 38 12.98 22.72 -1.98
N MET A 39 13.96 22.37 -1.15
CA MET A 39 14.18 21.00 -0.70
C MET A 39 12.94 20.46 0.03
N VAL A 40 12.38 21.21 0.98
CA VAL A 40 11.16 20.81 1.71
C VAL A 40 9.97 20.61 0.77
N VAL A 41 9.79 21.46 -0.23
CA VAL A 41 8.70 21.33 -1.21
C VAL A 41 8.86 20.06 -2.05
N VAL A 42 10.07 19.77 -2.54
CA VAL A 42 10.34 18.56 -3.34
C VAL A 42 10.17 17.29 -2.49
N TYR A 43 10.66 17.27 -1.26
CA TYR A 43 10.49 16.12 -0.37
C TYR A 43 9.03 15.78 -0.10
N LYS A 44 8.18 16.81 0.08
CA LYS A 44 6.73 16.61 0.27
C LYS A 44 6.07 15.99 -0.97
N SER A 45 6.46 16.41 -2.18
CA SER A 45 5.89 15.87 -3.42
C SER A 45 6.32 14.43 -3.70
N MET A 46 7.55 14.05 -3.33
CA MET A 46 8.02 12.67 -3.45
C MET A 46 7.27 11.73 -2.49
N TYR A 47 7.01 12.19 -1.26
CA TYR A 47 6.26 11.39 -0.29
C TYR A 47 4.83 11.08 -0.76
N SER A 48 4.12 12.07 -1.33
CA SER A 48 2.79 11.82 -1.90
C SER A 48 2.82 10.84 -3.07
N GLN A 49 3.88 10.87 -3.89
CA GLN A 49 4.03 9.96 -5.02
C GLN A 49 4.32 8.52 -4.58
N MET A 50 5.08 8.31 -3.49
CA MET A 50 5.35 6.97 -2.96
C MET A 50 4.07 6.22 -2.56
N ASN A 51 3.10 6.94 -1.98
CA ASN A 51 1.80 6.37 -1.64
C ASN A 51 1.03 5.93 -2.89
N VAL A 52 1.01 6.76 -3.94
CA VAL A 52 0.34 6.43 -5.21
C VAL A 52 1.03 5.26 -5.92
N ILE A 53 2.37 5.23 -5.94
CA ILE A 53 3.16 4.15 -6.53
C ILE A 53 2.90 2.82 -5.82
N ASN A 54 2.84 2.83 -4.48
CA ASN A 54 2.50 1.63 -3.71
C ASN A 54 1.09 1.14 -4.05
N GLN A 55 0.13 2.06 -4.19
CA GLN A 55 -1.24 1.69 -4.58
C GLN A 55 -1.31 1.06 -5.97
N GLN A 56 -0.63 1.64 -6.96
CA GLN A 56 -0.59 1.09 -8.32
C GLN A 56 0.07 -0.28 -8.36
N LYS A 57 1.19 -0.48 -7.64
CA LYS A 57 1.84 -1.79 -7.52
C LYS A 57 0.88 -2.81 -6.92
N THR A 58 0.15 -2.44 -5.86
CA THR A 58 -0.83 -3.34 -5.25
C THR A 58 -1.95 -3.70 -6.21
N LEU A 59 -2.51 -2.75 -6.96
CA LEU A 59 -3.55 -3.03 -7.96
C LEU A 59 -3.05 -3.97 -9.06
N THR A 60 -1.87 -3.72 -9.61
CA THR A 60 -1.25 -4.59 -10.62
C THR A 60 -0.99 -5.98 -10.06
N SER A 61 -0.49 -6.07 -8.83
CA SER A 61 -0.30 -7.36 -8.16
C SER A 61 -1.62 -8.08 -7.89
N LEU A 62 -2.73 -7.37 -7.66
CA LEU A 62 -4.07 -7.97 -7.51
C LEU A 62 -4.57 -8.57 -8.82
N ILE A 63 -4.40 -7.84 -9.93
CA ILE A 63 -4.76 -8.33 -11.26
C ILE A 63 -3.92 -9.56 -11.61
N ASN A 64 -2.61 -9.50 -11.39
CA ASN A 64 -1.72 -10.64 -11.61
C ASN A 64 -2.04 -11.82 -10.68
N LEU A 65 -2.54 -11.55 -9.47
CA LEU A 65 -2.97 -12.59 -8.53
C LEU A 65 -4.22 -13.30 -9.06
N ALA A 66 -5.20 -12.56 -9.56
CA ALA A 66 -6.40 -13.15 -10.17
C ALA A 66 -6.06 -14.03 -11.39
N ASP A 67 -5.01 -13.67 -12.13
CA ASP A 67 -4.53 -14.46 -13.28
C ASP A 67 -3.52 -15.57 -12.92
N SER A 68 -3.14 -15.70 -11.64
CA SER A 68 -2.20 -16.73 -11.18
C SER A 68 -2.84 -18.12 -11.15
N PRO A 69 -2.10 -19.23 -11.35
CA PRO A 69 -2.68 -20.58 -11.45
C PRO A 69 -3.46 -21.01 -10.19
N GLU A 70 -3.09 -20.46 -9.03
CA GLU A 70 -3.72 -20.71 -7.73
C GLU A 70 -5.14 -20.13 -7.65
N PHE A 71 -5.41 -19.04 -8.36
CA PHE A 71 -6.71 -18.36 -8.32
C PHE A 71 -7.46 -18.47 -9.64
N ARG A 72 -6.77 -18.63 -10.76
CA ARG A 72 -7.36 -18.52 -12.09
C ARG A 72 -8.38 -19.62 -12.39
N CYS A 73 -9.50 -19.22 -12.98
CA CYS A 73 -10.49 -20.12 -13.57
C CYS A 73 -9.93 -20.93 -14.74
N VAL A 74 -10.35 -22.18 -14.89
CA VAL A 74 -9.97 -23.04 -16.04
C VAL A 74 -10.48 -22.45 -17.37
N THR A 75 -11.58 -21.70 -17.35
CA THR A 75 -12.13 -21.03 -18.53
C THR A 75 -11.27 -19.86 -19.01
N THR A 76 -11.37 -19.51 -20.30
CA THR A 76 -10.65 -18.40 -20.95
C THR A 76 -11.06 -16.98 -20.50
N LYS A 77 -11.80 -16.83 -19.40
CA LYS A 77 -12.19 -15.53 -18.86
C LYS A 77 -10.98 -14.86 -18.19
N SER A 78 -10.68 -13.62 -18.58
CA SER A 78 -9.68 -12.79 -17.89
C SER A 78 -10.22 -12.28 -16.56
N ASN A 79 -9.34 -12.07 -15.57
CA ASN A 79 -9.70 -11.53 -14.24
C ASN A 79 -10.78 -12.38 -13.51
N CYS A 80 -10.60 -13.70 -13.57
CA CYS A 80 -11.54 -14.69 -13.06
C CYS A 80 -10.88 -15.53 -11.96
N ILE A 81 -11.51 -15.55 -10.78
CA ILE A 81 -11.09 -16.31 -9.62
C ILE A 81 -11.99 -17.53 -9.40
N ASP A 82 -11.38 -18.71 -9.28
CA ASP A 82 -12.01 -19.98 -8.98
C ASP A 82 -12.24 -20.12 -7.47
N GLY A 83 -13.50 -20.09 -7.05
CA GLY A 83 -13.89 -20.16 -5.65
C GLY A 83 -13.50 -21.45 -4.96
N ASP A 84 -13.48 -22.57 -5.70
CA ASP A 84 -13.14 -23.88 -5.15
C ASP A 84 -11.64 -24.00 -4.90
N LYS A 85 -10.82 -23.26 -5.67
CA LYS A 85 -9.40 -23.09 -5.36
C LYS A 85 -9.15 -22.11 -4.23
N VAL A 86 -9.90 -21.01 -4.17
CA VAL A 86 -9.72 -20.04 -3.08
C VAL A 86 -10.03 -20.68 -1.73
N ILE A 87 -11.13 -21.44 -1.64
CA ILE A 87 -11.51 -22.10 -0.38
C ILE A 87 -10.44 -23.10 0.04
N SER A 88 -9.84 -23.84 -0.90
CA SER A 88 -8.75 -24.76 -0.60
C SER A 88 -7.48 -24.04 -0.17
N LEU A 89 -7.26 -22.80 -0.62
CA LEU A 89 -6.16 -21.95 -0.19
C LEU A 89 -6.37 -21.32 1.20
N MET A 90 -7.61 -21.34 1.73
CA MET A 90 -7.88 -20.80 3.06
C MET A 90 -7.04 -21.54 4.11
N ASN A 91 -6.48 -20.78 5.04
CA ASN A 91 -5.72 -21.30 6.18
C ASN A 91 -4.35 -21.93 5.82
N HIS A 92 -3.92 -21.89 4.55
CA HIS A 92 -2.57 -22.28 4.16
C HIS A 92 -1.56 -21.16 4.44
N THR A 93 -0.88 -21.25 5.58
CA THR A 93 0.12 -20.27 6.02
C THR A 93 1.37 -20.22 5.13
N VAL A 94 1.60 -21.25 4.30
CA VAL A 94 2.78 -21.34 3.41
C VAL A 94 2.88 -20.16 2.45
N TYR A 95 1.75 -19.59 2.03
CA TYR A 95 1.73 -18.47 1.09
C TYR A 95 1.88 -17.09 1.75
N SER A 96 2.01 -17.01 3.08
CA SER A 96 2.12 -15.72 3.80
C SER A 96 3.35 -14.90 3.39
N ASN A 97 4.41 -15.58 2.95
CA ASN A 97 5.67 -14.98 2.51
C ASN A 97 5.74 -14.80 0.99
N PHE A 98 4.82 -15.42 0.26
CA PHE A 98 4.79 -15.35 -1.20
C PHE A 98 4.19 -14.02 -1.67
N TRP A 99 3.17 -13.52 -0.98
CA TRP A 99 2.53 -12.24 -1.31
C TRP A 99 3.06 -11.08 -0.47
N SER A 100 3.23 -9.93 -1.12
CA SER A 100 3.72 -8.68 -0.50
C SER A 100 2.67 -7.91 0.29
N PHE A 101 1.42 -8.39 0.34
CA PHE A 101 0.34 -7.72 1.07
C PHE A 101 0.27 -8.20 2.55
N SER A 102 -0.37 -7.39 3.38
CA SER A 102 -0.57 -7.66 4.81
C SER A 102 -1.84 -8.46 5.07
N SER A 103 -2.88 -8.27 4.26
CA SER A 103 -4.09 -9.07 4.25
C SER A 103 -4.58 -9.30 2.83
N LEU A 104 -5.34 -10.37 2.64
CA LEU A 104 -6.07 -10.65 1.41
C LEU A 104 -7.42 -11.29 1.75
N SER A 105 -8.46 -10.69 1.22
CA SER A 105 -9.83 -11.17 1.36
C SER A 105 -10.63 -10.98 0.09
N ILE A 106 -11.66 -11.79 -0.07
CA ILE A 106 -12.64 -11.69 -1.16
C ILE A 106 -14.01 -11.47 -0.53
N ILE A 107 -14.68 -10.41 -0.97
CA ILE A 107 -16.03 -10.06 -0.55
C ILE A 107 -16.98 -10.37 -1.71
N LYS A 108 -17.96 -11.24 -1.47
CA LYS A 108 -18.96 -11.62 -2.48
C LYS A 108 -20.01 -10.51 -2.66
N LEU A 109 -20.69 -10.52 -3.81
CA LEU A 109 -21.75 -9.56 -4.13
C LEU A 109 -22.83 -9.48 -3.04
N SER A 110 -23.17 -10.63 -2.42
CA SER A 110 -24.15 -10.73 -1.32
C SER A 110 -23.84 -9.85 -0.12
N ALA A 111 -22.59 -9.45 0.06
CA ALA A 111 -22.10 -8.69 1.20
C ALA A 111 -21.97 -7.19 0.91
N PHE A 112 -22.14 -6.74 -0.34
CA PHE A 112 -21.88 -5.33 -0.72
C PHE A 112 -22.81 -4.33 -0.02
N SER A 113 -23.99 -4.78 0.41
CA SER A 113 -24.97 -3.96 1.15
C SER A 113 -24.95 -4.19 2.66
N LYS A 114 -24.08 -5.08 3.17
CA LYS A 114 -24.01 -5.46 4.59
C LYS A 114 -22.88 -4.70 5.28
N ASN A 115 -23.04 -4.41 6.56
CA ASN A 115 -21.95 -3.90 7.40
C ASN A 115 -20.94 -5.00 7.74
N GLU A 116 -19.70 -4.65 8.08
CA GLU A 116 -18.64 -5.63 8.42
C GLU A 116 -19.05 -6.60 9.54
N SER A 117 -19.84 -6.14 10.51
CA SER A 117 -20.36 -6.95 11.61
C SER A 117 -21.43 -7.97 11.20
N GLU A 118 -22.06 -7.77 10.05
CA GLU A 118 -23.13 -8.63 9.51
C GLU A 118 -22.59 -9.63 8.47
N MET A 119 -21.31 -9.52 8.08
CA MET A 119 -20.71 -10.40 7.07
C MET A 119 -20.41 -11.78 7.65
N VAL A 120 -20.97 -12.82 7.01
CA VAL A 120 -20.68 -14.21 7.36
C VAL A 120 -19.32 -14.62 6.79
N LYS A 121 -18.35 -14.91 7.67
CA LYS A 121 -17.04 -15.44 7.27
C LYS A 121 -17.18 -16.85 6.70
N CYS A 122 -16.56 -17.07 5.55
CA CYS A 122 -16.51 -18.35 4.88
C CYS A 122 -15.57 -19.33 5.60
N ASN A 123 -15.96 -20.59 5.64
CA ASN A 123 -15.21 -21.75 6.07
C ASN A 123 -15.62 -22.96 5.21
N PHE A 124 -14.93 -24.10 5.37
CA PHE A 124 -15.24 -25.31 4.60
C PHE A 124 -16.66 -25.87 4.82
N ALA A 125 -17.31 -25.53 5.93
CA ALA A 125 -18.63 -26.05 6.28
C ALA A 125 -19.80 -25.19 5.77
N ASN A 126 -19.59 -23.88 5.58
CA ASN A 126 -20.60 -22.94 5.11
C ASN A 126 -20.37 -22.48 3.66
N TYR A 127 -19.26 -22.87 3.03
CA TYR A 127 -19.07 -22.62 1.62
C TYR A 127 -20.05 -23.49 0.80
N PRO A 128 -20.82 -22.90 -0.12
CA PRO A 128 -20.61 -21.57 -0.70
C PRO A 128 -21.56 -20.46 -0.20
N ASP A 129 -22.34 -20.71 0.85
CA ASP A 129 -23.35 -19.83 1.45
C ASP A 129 -22.76 -18.90 2.52
N CYS A 130 -21.79 -18.09 2.12
CA CYS A 130 -21.09 -17.15 2.97
C CYS A 130 -20.78 -15.84 2.20
N ASP A 131 -20.27 -14.82 2.89
CA ASP A 131 -20.11 -13.45 2.38
C ASP A 131 -18.65 -13.02 2.23
N LEU A 132 -17.79 -13.40 3.19
CA LEU A 132 -16.42 -12.94 3.31
C LEU A 132 -15.43 -14.10 3.37
N ILE A 133 -14.56 -14.21 2.38
CA ILE A 133 -13.48 -15.19 2.32
C ILE A 133 -12.20 -14.50 2.76
N VAL A 134 -11.66 -14.88 3.92
CA VAL A 134 -10.35 -14.39 4.39
C VAL A 134 -9.29 -15.43 4.01
N ILE A 135 -8.42 -15.08 3.08
CA ILE A 135 -7.36 -15.99 2.61
C ILE A 135 -6.18 -15.93 3.58
N TYR A 136 -5.74 -14.72 3.92
CA TYR A 136 -4.75 -14.49 4.97
C TYR A 136 -4.88 -13.09 5.56
N ASP A 137 -4.41 -12.95 6.80
CA ASP A 137 -4.37 -11.68 7.52
C ASP A 137 -3.21 -11.70 8.53
N LYS A 138 -2.24 -10.80 8.36
CA LYS A 138 -1.09 -10.61 9.27
C LYS A 138 -1.42 -9.75 10.49
N LYS A 139 -2.65 -9.23 10.60
CA LYS A 139 -3.17 -8.41 11.72
C LYS A 139 -2.31 -7.18 12.01
N VAL A 140 -1.97 -6.43 10.97
CA VAL A 140 -1.12 -5.23 11.08
C VAL A 140 -1.97 -4.03 11.50
N LYS A 141 -1.47 -3.19 12.43
CA LYS A 141 -2.24 -2.07 12.98
C LYS A 141 -2.49 -0.91 12.00
N ASN A 142 -1.57 -0.67 11.06
CA ASN A 142 -1.63 0.43 10.10
C ASN A 142 -1.75 -0.12 8.68
N GLU A 143 -2.90 -0.71 8.40
CA GLU A 143 -3.19 -1.30 7.11
C GLU A 143 -4.03 -0.37 6.23
N ARG A 144 -3.63 -0.25 4.96
CA ARG A 144 -4.44 0.39 3.93
C ARG A 144 -4.97 -0.66 2.98
N ALA A 145 -6.29 -0.86 3.00
CA ALA A 145 -6.99 -1.74 2.08
C ALA A 145 -7.14 -1.10 0.69
N ILE A 146 -6.81 -1.87 -0.34
CA ILE A 146 -7.04 -1.55 -1.74
C ILE A 146 -7.87 -2.67 -2.32
N SER A 147 -8.79 -2.33 -3.22
CA SER A 147 -9.71 -3.31 -3.78
C SER A 147 -9.86 -3.20 -5.27
N SER A 148 -10.08 -4.33 -5.92
CA SER A 148 -10.48 -4.46 -7.32
C SER A 148 -11.68 -5.38 -7.45
N TYR A 149 -12.42 -5.27 -8.56
CA TYR A 149 -13.53 -6.17 -8.86
C TYR A 149 -13.06 -7.29 -9.78
N VAL A 150 -13.51 -8.51 -9.49
CA VAL A 150 -13.12 -9.75 -10.17
C VAL A 150 -14.36 -10.62 -10.38
N ALA A 151 -14.33 -11.49 -11.40
CA ALA A 151 -15.35 -12.53 -11.55
C ALA A 151 -15.01 -13.69 -10.61
N PHE A 152 -15.89 -14.01 -9.67
CA PHE A 152 -15.76 -15.16 -8.78
C PHE A 152 -16.62 -16.29 -9.30
N CYS A 153 -16.00 -17.39 -9.73
CA CYS A 153 -16.68 -18.50 -10.39
C CYS A 153 -16.54 -19.79 -9.59
N ARG A 154 -17.60 -20.60 -9.61
CA ARG A 154 -17.63 -21.95 -9.05
C ARG A 154 -18.23 -22.92 -10.04
N LYS A 155 -17.86 -24.20 -9.94
CA LYS A 155 -18.50 -25.25 -10.74
C LYS A 155 -19.77 -25.73 -10.06
N GLU A 156 -20.90 -25.63 -10.76
CA GLU A 156 -22.15 -26.24 -10.33
C GLU A 156 -22.51 -27.40 -11.25
N TYR A 157 -23.22 -28.37 -10.67
CA TYR A 157 -23.78 -29.49 -11.40
C TYR A 157 -25.29 -29.42 -11.30
N GLU A 158 -25.95 -29.27 -12.44
CA GLU A 158 -27.40 -29.32 -12.53
C GLU A 158 -27.82 -30.65 -13.16
N LYS A 159 -28.75 -31.32 -12.48
CA LYS A 159 -29.36 -32.55 -12.96
C LYS A 159 -30.54 -32.18 -13.85
N ILE A 160 -30.50 -32.61 -15.10
CA ILE A 160 -31.62 -32.47 -16.04
C ILE A 160 -32.56 -33.65 -15.86
N ASP A 161 -32.02 -34.88 -15.73
CA ASP A 161 -32.78 -36.12 -15.50
C ASP A 161 -32.04 -37.08 -14.55
N THR A 162 -32.66 -38.22 -14.20
CA THR A 162 -32.09 -39.27 -13.33
C THR A 162 -30.71 -39.79 -13.78
N TYR A 163 -30.35 -39.62 -15.05
CA TYR A 163 -29.12 -40.14 -15.66
C TYR A 163 -28.27 -39.08 -16.38
N SER A 164 -28.70 -37.82 -16.47
CA SER A 164 -28.01 -36.77 -17.21
C SER A 164 -27.91 -35.48 -16.40
N GLY A 165 -26.73 -34.89 -16.41
CA GLY A 165 -26.50 -33.57 -15.84
C GLY A 165 -25.28 -32.95 -16.47
N TYR A 166 -25.22 -31.63 -16.42
CA TYR A 166 -24.15 -30.86 -17.02
C TYR A 166 -23.48 -30.02 -15.94
N THR A 167 -22.17 -29.85 -16.09
CA THR A 167 -21.40 -28.93 -15.27
C THR A 167 -21.36 -27.58 -15.96
N TYR A 168 -21.64 -26.52 -15.22
CA TYR A 168 -21.48 -25.15 -15.70
C TYR A 168 -20.75 -24.31 -14.67
N ASP A 169 -20.11 -23.24 -15.16
CA ASP A 169 -19.42 -22.29 -14.30
C ASP A 169 -20.39 -21.17 -13.93
N LYS A 170 -20.80 -21.13 -12.66
CA LYS A 170 -21.58 -20.02 -12.11
C LYS A 170 -20.63 -18.94 -11.64
N CYS A 171 -20.74 -17.77 -12.24
CA CYS A 171 -19.89 -16.63 -11.93
C CYS A 171 -20.71 -15.48 -11.36
N GLU A 172 -20.20 -14.84 -10.32
CA GLU A 172 -20.70 -13.61 -9.74
C GLU A 172 -19.59 -12.57 -9.63
N ILE A 173 -19.95 -11.31 -9.38
CA ILE A 173 -18.96 -10.25 -9.14
C ILE A 173 -18.51 -10.35 -7.68
N ALA A 174 -17.21 -10.31 -7.45
CA ALA A 174 -16.64 -10.18 -6.13
C ALA A 174 -15.65 -9.02 -6.07
N LYS A 175 -15.40 -8.55 -4.85
CA LYS A 175 -14.41 -7.52 -4.56
C LYS A 175 -13.21 -8.20 -3.91
N LEU A 176 -12.10 -8.23 -4.63
CA LEU A 176 -10.80 -8.66 -4.11
C LEU A 176 -10.20 -7.49 -3.33
N VAL A 177 -9.93 -7.69 -2.06
CA VAL A 177 -9.38 -6.68 -1.15
C VAL A 177 -8.03 -7.16 -0.66
N ALA A 178 -6.98 -6.35 -0.85
CA ALA A 178 -5.70 -6.58 -0.23
C ALA A 178 -5.28 -5.37 0.58
N GLY A 179 -4.82 -5.61 1.80
CA GLY A 179 -4.26 -4.57 2.63
C GLY A 179 -2.75 -4.49 2.48
N THR A 180 -2.22 -3.27 2.59
CA THR A 180 -0.79 -3.02 2.61
C THR A 180 -0.40 -2.32 3.90
N GLU A 181 0.71 -2.73 4.50
CA GLU A 181 1.25 -2.07 5.66
C GLU A 181 1.80 -0.69 5.27
N LEU A 182 1.28 0.35 5.91
CA LEU A 182 1.83 1.69 5.84
C LEU A 182 3.02 1.76 6.80
N LYS A 183 4.23 1.81 6.26
CA LYS A 183 5.40 2.22 7.06
C LYS A 183 5.20 3.68 7.46
N ASN A 184 4.95 3.92 8.75
CA ASN A 184 4.99 5.27 9.30
C ASN A 184 6.37 5.88 9.00
N PRO A 185 6.45 7.16 8.60
CA PRO A 185 7.70 7.88 8.44
C PRO A 185 8.27 8.24 9.81
N THR A 186 8.52 7.25 10.65
CA THR A 186 9.37 7.36 11.82
C THR A 186 10.42 6.28 11.69
N GLY A 187 11.37 6.54 10.80
CA GLY A 187 12.73 6.07 11.02
C GLY A 187 13.27 6.78 12.25
N SER A 188 12.84 6.36 13.45
CA SER A 188 13.70 6.47 14.61
C SER A 188 14.88 5.55 14.31
N ALA A 189 16.02 6.15 13.98
CA ALA A 189 17.29 5.45 13.95
C ALA A 189 17.42 4.63 15.25
N PRO A 190 17.92 3.38 15.19
CA PRO A 190 18.25 2.66 16.40
C PRO A 190 19.30 3.49 17.16
N ALA A 191 18.98 3.84 18.41
CA ALA A 191 19.97 4.36 19.34
C ALA A 191 20.93 3.20 19.65
N SER A 192 22.12 3.25 19.05
CA SER A 192 23.31 2.49 19.47
C SER A 192 24.27 3.43 20.16
#